data_AF-A0A927B1M3-F1
#
_entry.id   AF-A0A927B1M3-F1
#
_cell.length_a   1.000
_cell.length_b   1.000
_cell.length_c   1.000
_cell.angle_alpha   90.00
_cell.angle_beta   90.00
_cell.angle_gamma   90.00
#
_symmetry.space_group_name_H-M   'P 1'
#
loop_
_entity.id
_entity.type
_entity.pdbx_description
1 polymer ?
#
loop_
_entity_poly.entity_id
_entity_poly.type
_entity_poly.pdbx_seq_one_letter_code
_entity_poly.pdbx_strand_id
1 'polypeptide(L)' 'MSTTPKLTAQERQRIAHQQLEASKKPYLVRDMPRTVLYLTTEQAAKRMDLIPQFGKLPVESDK' A
#
# COMPACT_ATOMS: atom_id res chain seq x y z
N MET A 1 4.11 -36.26 10.86
CA MET A 1 5.34 -35.47 11.07
C MET A 1 5.18 -34.16 10.30
N SER A 2 4.83 -33.08 10.99
CA SER A 2 4.63 -31.77 10.35
C SER A 2 5.98 -31.07 10.27
N THR A 3 6.71 -31.27 9.18
CA THR A 3 7.97 -30.58 8.90
C THR A 3 7.65 -29.16 8.43
N THR A 4 7.36 -28.26 9.38
CA THR A 4 7.30 -26.83 9.05
C THR A 4 8.73 -26.38 8.76
N PRO A 5 9.09 -26.01 7.52
CA PRO A 5 10.43 -25.54 7.23
C PRO A 5 10.66 -24.26 8.04
N LYS A 6 11.69 -24.27 8.90
CA LYS A 6 12.10 -23.07 9.64
C LYS A 6 12.72 -22.10 8.63
N LEU A 7 11.91 -21.18 8.12
CA LEU A 7 12.36 -20.07 7.29
C LEU A 7 13.52 -19.35 8.00
N THR A 8 14.59 -19.11 7.25
CA THR A 8 15.75 -18.34 7.70
C THR A 8 15.32 -16.90 8.03
N ALA A 9 16.10 -16.20 8.86
CA ALA A 9 15.80 -14.81 9.22
C ALA A 9 15.64 -13.90 7.99
N GLN A 10 16.43 -14.14 6.93
CA GLN A 10 16.38 -13.41 5.67
C GLN A 10 15.07 -13.66 4.90
N GLU A 11 14.59 -14.90 4.85
CA GLU A 11 13.32 -15.22 4.19
C GLU A 11 12.13 -14.59 4.92
N ARG A 12 12.15 -14.59 6.26
CA ARG A 12 11.11 -13.93 7.05
C ARG A 12 11.04 -12.43 6.76
N GLN A 13 12.20 -11.77 6.65
CA GLN A 13 12.26 -10.36 6.30
C GLN A 13 11.70 -10.09 4.90
N ARG A 14 12.02 -10.94 3.91
CA ARG A 14 11.45 -10.81 2.55
C ARG A 14 9.94 -10.96 2.55
N ILE A 15 9.41 -11.97 3.24
CA ILE A 15 7.97 -12.22 3.33
C ILE A 15 7.27 -11.05 4.04
N ALA A 16 7.82 -10.56 5.16
CA ALA A 16 7.28 -9.41 5.87
C ALA A 16 7.27 -8.14 5.00
N HIS A 17 8.34 -7.91 4.23
CA HIS A 17 8.39 -6.80 3.29
C HIS A 17 7.32 -6.94 2.19
N GLN A 18 7.17 -8.12 1.60
CA GLN A 18 6.15 -8.37 0.58
C GLN A 18 4.74 -8.16 1.11
N GLN A 19 4.45 -8.60 2.34
CA GLN A 19 3.16 -8.37 3.00
C GLN A 19 2.91 -6.88 3.25
N LEU A 20 3.94 -6.15 3.69
CA LEU A 20 3.84 -4.71 3.90
C LEU A 20 3.55 -3.97 2.59
N GLU A 21 4.27 -4.29 1.52
CA GLU A 21 4.02 -3.71 0.19
C GLU A 21 2.61 -4.02 -0.32
N ALA A 22 2.15 -5.27 -0.15
CA ALA A 22 0.80 -5.68 -0.54
C ALA A 22 -0.32 -5.00 0.27
N SER A 23 -0.03 -4.57 1.50
CA SER A 23 -1.00 -3.89 2.36
C SER A 23 -1.22 -2.40 2.02
N LYS A 24 -0.38 -1.83 1.15
CA LYS A 24 -0.47 -0.42 0.77
C LYS A 24 -1.76 -0.15 -0.01
N LYS A 25 -2.37 1.01 0.25
CA LYS A 25 -3.58 1.50 -0.40
C LYS A 25 -3.29 2.83 -1.11
N PRO A 26 -4.03 3.17 -2.18
CA PRO A 26 -3.87 4.44 -2.87
C PRO A 26 -4.48 5.60 -2.07
N TYR A 27 -3.71 6.69 -1.97
CA TYR A 27 -4.12 7.96 -1.37
C TYR A 27 -3.77 9.11 -2.30
N LEU A 28 -4.67 10.10 -2.40
CA LEU A 28 -4.41 11.34 -3.10
C LEU A 28 -3.88 12.38 -2.13
N VAL A 29 -2.99 13.25 -2.61
CA VAL A 29 -2.54 14.41 -1.85
C VAL A 29 -3.48 15.58 -2.14
N ARG A 30 -4.03 16.22 -1.11
CA ARG A 30 -5.03 17.30 -1.22
C ARG A 30 -4.57 18.43 -2.14
N ASP A 31 -3.33 18.87 -1.97
CA ASP A 31 -2.73 19.97 -2.73
C ASP A 31 -2.06 19.51 -4.05
N MET A 32 -2.04 18.20 -4.32
CA MET A 32 -1.52 17.59 -5.55
C MET A 32 -2.43 16.45 -6.04
N PRO A 33 -3.64 16.77 -6.57
CA PRO A 33 -4.67 15.78 -6.89
C PRO A 33 -4.30 14.82 -8.04
N ARG A 34 -3.20 15.07 -8.75
CA ARG A 34 -2.65 14.16 -9.77
C ARG A 34 -1.64 13.15 -9.23
N THR A 35 -1.24 13.28 -7.96
CA THR A 35 -0.25 12.41 -7.33
C THR A 35 -0.95 11.37 -6.46
N VAL A 36 -0.80 10.10 -6.84
CA VAL A 36 -1.28 8.95 -6.06
C VAL A 36 -0.10 8.36 -5.29
N LEU A 37 -0.27 8.23 -3.98
CA LEU A 37 0.70 7.59 -3.09
C LEU A 37 0.15 6.26 -2.60
N TYR A 38 0.97 5.22 -2.69
CA TYR A 38 0.66 3.91 -2.13
C TYR A 38 1.26 3.82 -0.73
N LEU A 39 0.41 3.87 0.28
CA LEU A 39 0.82 3.95 1.68
C LEU A 39 0.09 2.90 2.50
N THR A 40 0.72 2.39 3.56
CA THR A 40 0.00 1.61 4.56
C THR A 40 -0.94 2.52 5.35
N THR A 41 -1.95 1.94 6.00
CA THR A 41 -2.87 2.69 6.87
C THR A 41 -2.12 3.49 7.94
N GLU A 42 -1.06 2.92 8.52
CA GLU A 42 -0.22 3.58 9.53
C GLU A 42 0.60 4.75 8.95
N GLN A 43 1.12 4.60 7.72
CA GLN A 43 1.82 5.69 7.04
C GLN A 43 0.87 6.82 6.67
N ALA A 44 -0.34 6.48 6.22
CA ALA A 44 -1.36 7.45 5.88
C ALA A 44 -1.88 8.22 7.10
N ALA A 45 -2.05 7.54 8.25
CA ALA A 45 -2.50 8.16 9.50
C ALA A 45 -1.56 9.26 10.02
N LYS A 46 -0.29 9.25 9.61
CA LYS A 46 0.70 10.28 9.97
C LYS A 46 0.58 11.56 9.14
N ARG A 47 -0.29 11.58 8.12
CA ARG A 47 -0.44 12.67 7.16
C ARG A 47 -1.88 13.17 7.13
N MET A 48 -2.05 14.47 7.36
CA MET A 48 -3.37 15.12 7.36
C MET A 48 -3.79 15.61 5.96
N ASP A 49 -2.86 15.61 5.00
CA ASP A 49 -3.06 16.07 3.63
C ASP A 49 -3.50 14.95 2.68
N LEU A 50 -3.72 13.74 3.19
CA LEU A 50 -4.11 12.59 2.38
C LEU A 50 -5.62 12.40 2.35
N ILE A 51 -6.12 12.13 1.14
CA ILE A 51 -7.51 11.78 0.88
C ILE A 51 -7.51 10.32 0.43
N PRO A 52 -8.14 9.40 1.17
CA PRO A 52 -8.26 8.02 0.73
C PRO A 52 -8.98 7.93 -0.61
N GLN A 53 -8.38 7.24 -1.59
CA GLN A 53 -9.03 7.03 -2.88
C GLN A 53 -9.93 5.80 -2.80
N PHE A 54 -11.19 6.00 -2.39
CA PHE A 54 -12.21 4.96 -2.43
C PHE A 54 -12.81 4.87 -3.83
N GLY A 55 -12.30 3.95 -4.66
CA GLY A 55 -13.05 3.38 -5.78
C GLY A 55 -13.65 4.35 -6.80
N LYS A 56 -12.80 4.91 -7.65
CA LYS A 56 -12.93 4.93 -9.12
C LYS A 56 -11.63 5.53 -9.63
N LEU A 57 -10.79 4.70 -10.25
CA LEU A 57 -9.88 5.21 -11.26
C LEU A 57 -10.75 6.06 -12.20
N PRO A 58 -10.33 7.28 -12.60
CA PRO A 58 -11.00 7.91 -13.73
C PRO A 58 -10.85 6.93 -14.88
N VAL A 59 -11.95 6.24 -15.20
CA VAL A 59 -12.08 5.58 -16.49
C VAL A 59 -11.84 6.73 -17.46
N GLU A 60 -10.79 6.62 -18.26
CA GLU A 60 -10.52 7.52 -19.38
C GLU A 60 -11.87 7.96 -19.95
N SER A 61 -12.20 9.24 -19.79
CA SER A 61 -13.30 9.82 -20.53
C SER A 61 -12.80 9.93 -21.95
N ASP A 62 -12.89 8.81 -22.66
CA ASP A 62 -12.71 8.76 -24.10
C ASP A 62 -13.81 9.63 -24.72
N LYS A 63 -13.35 10.49 -25.60
CA LYS A 63 -14.00 11.69 -26.10
C LYS A 63 -14.84 11.38 -27.33
#